data_AF-A0A8H7M504-F1
#
_entry.id   AF-A0A8H7M504-F1
#
_cell.length_a   1.000
_cell.length_b   1.000
_cell.length_c   1.000
_cell.angle_alpha   90.00
_cell.angle_beta   90.00
_cell.angle_gamma   90.00
#
_symmetry.space_group_name_H-M   'P 1'
#
loop_
_entity.id
_entity.type
_entity.pdbx_description
1 polymer ?
#
loop_
_entity_poly.entity_id
_entity_poly.type
_entity_poly.pdbx_seq_one_letter_code
_entity_poly.pdbx_strand_id
1 'polypeptide(L)'
;MFPIKAIALIAEGVPERHAREILHAAQEKGVLIIGPATVGGIKPGCFRIGNSGGMMDNIIASKLYRPGSVGYVSKSGGMSNELNNILSLVTNGTYEGIAIGGDRYPGTSFIDHLLRYEADPECKMLVLLGEVGGVEEYRVIDAVKEGKITKPIVAWAIGTCAKMFATEVQFGHAGSMANSDKETADAKNAAMRAAGFVVPDTFEDLPLVLQQTYESLVAKGAIVPSPERDPPVIPMDYKWAQELGLIRKPAAFISTISDERGQELIYAGMRISDVFKEDIGLGGVVALLWFKRRLPAWATKFIEMVLMLTADHGPAVSGAMNTIVASRAGKDLISSLASGLLTIGSRFGGALDEAASMFSNARDTGLTPREFVDESRRANKLISGIGHKIKSVNNPDLRVELVKEYVKKNFPSHSLLDYALAVEKVTTAKKDTLILNVDGCIAVCFVDLLRDSGSFTREEADEYIRIGTLNGLFVLGRSIGFIGHHLDQKRLRAPLYRHPADDIFINMQDVSQPRVFAKMG
;
A
#
# COMPACT_ATOMS: atom_id res chain seq x y z
N MET A 1 -37.66 7.47 -5.82
CA MET A 1 -36.61 7.30 -4.80
C MET A 1 -37.27 6.64 -3.61
N PHE A 2 -36.89 5.42 -3.24
CA PHE A 2 -37.50 4.75 -2.08
C PHE A 2 -37.04 5.45 -0.79
N PRO A 3 -37.95 5.86 0.10
CA PRO A 3 -37.57 6.53 1.34
C PRO A 3 -36.87 5.55 2.28
N ILE A 4 -35.79 6.00 2.94
CA ILE A 4 -35.09 5.23 3.97
C ILE A 4 -36.02 5.06 5.18
N LYS A 5 -36.21 3.82 5.63
CA LYS A 5 -37.11 3.48 6.75
C LYS A 5 -36.38 3.01 8.01
N ALA A 6 -35.14 2.58 7.88
CA ALA A 6 -34.30 2.19 9.01
C ALA A 6 -32.85 2.63 8.76
N ILE A 7 -32.18 3.06 9.83
CA ILE A 7 -30.77 3.44 9.84
C ILE A 7 -30.10 2.72 11.01
N ALA A 8 -28.96 2.08 10.77
CA ALA A 8 -28.12 1.52 11.81
C ALA A 8 -26.92 2.44 12.05
N LEU A 9 -26.76 2.93 13.28
CA LEU A 9 -25.68 3.82 13.70
C LEU A 9 -24.59 3.00 14.38
N ILE A 10 -23.57 2.60 13.62
CA ILE A 10 -22.50 1.71 14.11
C ILE A 10 -21.51 2.42 15.02
N ALA A 11 -21.32 3.73 14.82
CA ALA A 11 -20.33 4.52 15.55
C ALA A 11 -20.58 4.50 17.06
N GLU A 12 -19.51 4.25 17.82
CA GLU A 12 -19.47 4.38 19.28
C GLU A 12 -18.90 5.76 19.66
N GLY A 13 -19.32 6.31 20.81
CA GLY A 13 -18.86 7.61 21.28
C GLY A 13 -19.58 8.81 20.65
N VAL A 14 -20.83 8.62 20.18
CA VAL A 14 -21.68 9.72 19.75
C VAL A 14 -22.08 10.56 20.98
N PRO A 15 -21.86 11.89 20.99
CA PRO A 15 -22.27 12.71 22.12
C PRO A 15 -23.76 12.55 22.43
N GLU A 16 -24.12 12.37 23.70
CA GLU A 16 -25.50 12.10 24.13
C GLU A 16 -26.51 13.13 23.58
N ARG A 17 -26.12 14.40 23.49
CA ARG A 17 -26.94 15.45 22.88
C ARG A 17 -27.26 15.16 21.42
N HIS A 18 -26.26 14.81 20.62
CA HIS A 18 -26.46 14.50 19.20
C HIS A 18 -27.29 13.23 19.02
N ALA A 19 -27.08 12.20 19.85
CA ALA A 19 -27.91 10.99 19.82
C ALA A 19 -29.40 11.34 20.03
N ARG A 20 -29.71 12.23 20.98
CA ARG A 20 -31.09 12.73 21.21
C ARG A 20 -31.63 13.57 20.06
N GLU A 21 -30.82 14.44 19.46
CA GLU A 21 -31.22 15.25 18.29
C GLU A 21 -31.53 14.36 17.07
N ILE A 22 -30.71 13.34 16.83
CA ILE A 22 -30.92 12.34 15.77
C ILE A 22 -32.22 11.56 16.04
N LEU A 23 -32.41 11.08 17.27
CA LEU A 23 -33.61 10.34 17.66
C LEU A 23 -34.88 11.19 17.46
N HIS A 24 -34.86 12.45 17.86
CA HIS A 24 -35.99 13.36 17.68
C HIS A 24 -36.34 13.53 16.19
N ALA A 25 -35.36 13.80 15.34
CA ALA A 25 -35.57 13.93 13.90
C ALA A 25 -36.02 12.61 13.24
N ALA A 26 -35.56 11.46 13.74
CA ALA A 26 -35.96 10.15 13.24
C ALA A 26 -37.42 9.83 13.59
N GLN A 27 -37.87 10.18 14.79
CA GLN A 27 -39.27 10.05 15.22
C GLN A 27 -40.21 10.89 14.36
N GLU A 28 -39.88 12.16 14.11
CA GLU A 28 -40.67 13.05 13.23
C GLU A 28 -40.83 12.48 11.82
N LYS A 29 -39.83 11.73 11.34
CA LYS A 29 -39.79 11.15 9.99
C LYS A 29 -40.25 9.69 9.93
N GLY A 30 -40.59 9.08 11.06
CA GLY A 30 -40.95 7.67 11.16
C GLY A 30 -39.83 6.74 10.67
N VAL A 31 -38.58 7.03 11.02
CA VAL A 31 -37.40 6.24 10.68
C VAL A 31 -36.93 5.47 11.91
N LEU A 32 -36.73 4.16 11.78
CA LEU A 32 -36.19 3.31 12.84
C LEU A 32 -34.67 3.54 12.97
N ILE A 33 -34.17 3.77 14.18
CA ILE A 33 -32.74 3.91 14.45
C ILE A 33 -32.26 2.77 15.33
N ILE A 34 -31.37 1.91 14.82
CA ILE A 34 -30.70 0.87 15.61
C ILE A 34 -29.30 1.39 15.98
N GLY A 35 -28.98 1.52 17.26
CA GLY A 35 -27.77 2.20 17.74
C GLY A 35 -28.05 3.61 18.30
N PRO A 36 -27.04 4.44 18.59
CA PRO A 36 -25.62 4.28 18.25
C PRO A 36 -24.89 3.20 19.05
N ALA A 37 -23.58 3.03 18.81
CA ALA A 37 -22.73 2.05 19.49
C ALA A 37 -23.25 0.60 19.38
N THR A 38 -23.60 0.18 18.16
CA THR A 38 -24.13 -1.16 17.88
C THR A 38 -23.42 -1.84 16.73
N VAL A 39 -23.37 -3.17 16.76
CA VAL A 39 -23.04 -3.99 15.58
C VAL A 39 -24.20 -4.12 14.60
N GLY A 40 -25.41 -3.73 15.03
CA GLY A 40 -26.67 -3.79 14.29
C GLY A 40 -27.57 -4.92 14.76
N GLY A 41 -27.83 -5.86 13.86
CA GLY A 41 -28.71 -6.99 14.11
C GLY A 41 -28.77 -7.95 12.92
N ILE A 42 -29.39 -9.09 13.14
CA ILE A 42 -29.54 -10.16 12.14
C ILE A 42 -30.94 -10.74 12.19
N LYS A 43 -31.56 -10.87 11.01
CA LYS A 43 -32.75 -11.67 10.78
C LYS A 43 -32.35 -12.85 9.89
N PRO A 44 -32.04 -14.02 10.48
CA PRO A 44 -31.56 -15.19 9.75
C PRO A 44 -32.40 -15.55 8.52
N GLY A 45 -31.72 -15.86 7.41
CA GLY A 45 -32.36 -16.11 6.11
C GLY A 45 -32.93 -14.88 5.40
N CYS A 46 -32.91 -13.70 6.02
CA CYS A 46 -33.48 -12.47 5.45
C CYS A 46 -32.42 -11.37 5.25
N PHE A 47 -31.88 -10.84 6.35
CA PHE A 47 -31.00 -9.67 6.29
C PHE A 47 -30.06 -9.61 7.49
N ARG A 48 -28.85 -9.09 7.27
CA ARG A 48 -27.81 -8.90 8.27
C ARG A 48 -27.27 -7.48 8.17
N ILE A 49 -27.27 -6.75 9.27
CA ILE A 49 -26.71 -5.40 9.33
C ILE A 49 -25.19 -5.51 9.54
N GLY A 50 -24.43 -5.13 8.50
CA GLY A 50 -22.97 -5.01 8.57
C GLY A 50 -22.26 -6.27 9.08
N ASN A 51 -21.58 -6.14 10.22
CA ASN A 51 -20.71 -7.15 10.81
C ASN A 51 -21.42 -8.06 11.83
N SER A 52 -22.72 -7.89 12.05
CA SER A 52 -23.50 -8.75 12.94
C SER A 52 -23.35 -10.22 12.56
N GLY A 53 -23.03 -11.10 13.52
CA GLY A 53 -22.80 -12.52 13.25
C GLY A 53 -21.40 -12.88 12.72
N GLY A 54 -20.52 -11.90 12.49
CA GLY A 54 -19.11 -12.14 12.18
C GLY A 54 -18.84 -12.74 10.79
N MET A 55 -17.77 -13.57 10.70
CA MET A 55 -17.38 -14.28 9.49
C MET A 55 -18.41 -15.36 9.11
N MET A 56 -18.35 -15.82 7.86
CA MET A 56 -19.28 -16.85 7.35
C MET A 56 -19.24 -18.14 8.18
N ASP A 57 -18.06 -18.52 8.68
CA ASP A 57 -17.89 -19.69 9.54
C ASP A 57 -18.79 -19.64 10.78
N ASN A 58 -18.92 -18.46 11.41
CA ASN A 58 -19.81 -18.27 12.55
C ASN A 58 -21.29 -18.21 12.14
N ILE A 59 -21.61 -17.63 10.97
CA ILE A 59 -22.97 -17.66 10.42
C ILE A 59 -23.45 -19.11 10.22
N ILE A 60 -22.57 -19.98 9.73
CA ILE A 60 -22.88 -21.42 9.54
C ILE A 60 -22.93 -22.14 10.88
N ALA A 61 -21.93 -21.97 11.74
CA ALA A 61 -21.85 -22.64 13.04
C ALA A 61 -23.06 -22.34 13.93
N SER A 62 -23.50 -21.07 13.98
CA SER A 62 -24.69 -20.66 14.73
C SER A 62 -26.00 -20.79 13.94
N LYS A 63 -25.99 -21.47 12.78
CA LYS A 63 -27.17 -21.74 11.93
C LYS A 63 -27.98 -20.48 11.54
N LEU A 64 -27.30 -19.34 11.38
CA LEU A 64 -27.91 -18.02 11.10
C LEU A 64 -28.30 -17.83 9.62
N TYR A 65 -28.15 -18.86 8.79
CA TYR A 65 -28.63 -18.87 7.40
C TYR A 65 -30.12 -19.20 7.28
N ARG A 66 -30.79 -19.64 8.35
CA ARG A 66 -32.23 -19.96 8.39
C ARG A 66 -32.88 -19.40 9.67
N PRO A 67 -34.17 -19.03 9.64
CA PRO A 67 -34.88 -18.54 10.83
C PRO A 67 -35.23 -19.65 11.82
N GLY A 68 -35.02 -19.39 13.11
CA GLY A 68 -35.63 -20.15 14.20
C GLY A 68 -36.88 -19.44 14.74
N SER A 69 -37.19 -19.64 16.03
CA SER A 69 -38.40 -19.11 16.66
C SER A 69 -38.14 -18.12 17.81
N VAL A 70 -36.88 -17.80 18.09
CA VAL A 70 -36.49 -16.99 19.25
C VAL A 70 -36.07 -15.58 18.82
N GLY A 71 -36.81 -14.57 19.25
CA GLY A 71 -36.46 -13.16 19.03
C GLY A 71 -35.69 -12.61 20.23
N TYR A 72 -34.51 -12.04 20.01
CA TYR A 72 -33.73 -11.43 21.09
C TYR A 72 -33.47 -9.94 20.89
N VAL A 73 -33.30 -9.25 22.01
CA VAL A 73 -32.80 -7.89 22.06
C VAL A 73 -31.74 -7.77 23.16
N SER A 74 -30.64 -7.11 22.85
CA SER A 74 -29.47 -6.94 23.74
C SER A 74 -28.93 -5.52 23.63
N LYS A 75 -28.27 -5.01 24.67
CA LYS A 75 -27.43 -3.79 24.55
C LYS A 75 -26.10 -4.10 23.86
N SER A 76 -25.41 -5.15 24.29
CA SER A 76 -24.07 -5.51 23.81
C SER A 76 -24.11 -6.19 22.44
N GLY A 77 -23.34 -5.67 21.48
CA GLY A 77 -23.11 -6.31 20.19
C GLY A 77 -22.33 -7.63 20.30
N GLY A 78 -21.33 -7.68 21.18
CA GLY A 78 -20.55 -8.91 21.44
C GLY A 78 -21.42 -10.02 22.02
N MET A 79 -22.20 -9.70 23.06
CA MET A 79 -23.13 -10.69 23.66
C MET A 79 -24.27 -11.08 22.72
N SER A 80 -24.64 -10.23 21.76
CA SER A 80 -25.60 -10.62 20.72
C SER A 80 -25.06 -11.78 19.87
N ASN A 81 -23.75 -11.81 19.60
CA ASN A 81 -23.15 -12.94 18.90
C ASN A 81 -23.06 -14.20 19.79
N GLU A 82 -22.83 -14.03 21.09
CA GLU A 82 -22.89 -15.16 22.04
C GLU A 82 -24.31 -15.71 22.18
N LEU A 83 -25.33 -14.85 22.19
CA LEU A 83 -26.73 -15.27 22.14
C LEU A 83 -27.04 -16.08 20.88
N ASN A 84 -26.53 -15.68 19.71
CA ASN A 84 -26.68 -16.48 18.50
C ASN A 84 -26.09 -17.89 18.67
N ASN A 85 -24.91 -18.00 19.29
CA ASN A 85 -24.28 -19.27 19.60
C ASN A 85 -25.14 -20.11 20.56
N ILE A 86 -25.46 -19.58 21.74
CA ILE A 86 -26.27 -20.26 22.77
C ILE A 86 -27.61 -20.74 22.18
N LEU A 87 -28.34 -19.86 21.51
CA LEU A 87 -29.66 -20.18 20.93
C LEU A 87 -29.56 -21.27 19.86
N SER A 88 -28.49 -21.29 19.06
CA SER A 88 -28.29 -22.32 18.04
C SER A 88 -28.05 -23.73 18.61
N LEU A 89 -27.56 -23.80 19.84
CA LEU A 89 -27.25 -25.04 20.56
C LEU A 89 -28.47 -25.56 21.34
N VAL A 90 -29.24 -24.66 21.96
CA VAL A 90 -30.30 -25.04 22.92
C VAL A 90 -31.74 -24.83 22.42
N THR A 91 -31.92 -24.27 21.23
CA THR A 91 -33.25 -24.03 20.60
C THR A 91 -33.21 -24.35 19.09
N ASN A 92 -34.27 -24.04 18.33
CA ASN A 92 -34.22 -24.09 16.84
C ASN A 92 -33.46 -22.92 16.19
N GLY A 93 -33.02 -21.94 16.98
CA GLY A 93 -32.20 -20.80 16.55
C GLY A 93 -32.90 -19.45 16.62
N THR A 94 -32.18 -18.41 16.18
CA THR A 94 -32.64 -17.02 16.19
C THR A 94 -33.69 -16.77 15.10
N TYR A 95 -34.81 -16.13 15.45
CA TYR A 95 -35.77 -15.56 14.51
C TYR A 95 -35.33 -14.18 14.02
N GLU A 96 -35.09 -13.26 14.96
CA GLU A 96 -34.53 -11.93 14.73
C GLU A 96 -33.79 -11.48 15.99
N GLY A 97 -32.58 -10.95 15.82
CA GLY A 97 -31.71 -10.51 16.90
C GLY A 97 -31.25 -9.09 16.68
N ILE A 98 -31.50 -8.21 17.66
CA ILE A 98 -31.10 -6.79 17.57
C ILE A 98 -30.22 -6.41 18.77
N ALA A 99 -29.08 -5.79 18.48
CA ALA A 99 -28.31 -5.05 19.47
C ALA A 99 -28.75 -3.57 19.42
N ILE A 100 -29.39 -3.05 20.48
CA ILE A 100 -29.85 -1.64 20.51
C ILE A 100 -28.69 -0.65 20.69
N GLY A 101 -27.56 -1.13 21.20
CA GLY A 101 -26.35 -0.35 21.45
C GLY A 101 -26.14 -0.01 22.93
N GLY A 102 -24.89 0.27 23.29
CA GLY A 102 -24.46 0.54 24.67
C GLY A 102 -24.63 1.99 25.13
N ASP A 103 -25.00 2.90 24.23
CA ASP A 103 -25.17 4.32 24.55
C ASP A 103 -26.36 4.56 25.49
N ARG A 104 -26.28 5.64 26.28
CA ARG A 104 -27.32 6.00 27.26
C ARG A 104 -28.68 6.28 26.62
N TYR A 105 -28.69 6.82 25.39
CA TYR A 105 -29.88 7.16 24.64
C TYR A 105 -29.87 6.42 23.29
N PRO A 106 -30.20 5.12 23.28
CA PRO A 106 -30.30 4.39 22.02
C PRO A 106 -31.50 4.89 21.22
N GLY A 107 -31.38 4.84 19.88
CA GLY A 107 -32.41 5.30 18.97
C GLY A 107 -33.70 4.46 19.03
N THR A 108 -33.58 3.20 19.45
CA THR A 108 -34.68 2.31 19.81
C THR A 108 -34.34 1.58 21.10
N SER A 109 -35.36 1.26 21.88
CA SER A 109 -35.25 0.65 23.20
C SER A 109 -35.64 -0.84 23.17
N PHE A 110 -35.43 -1.55 24.29
CA PHE A 110 -35.81 -2.95 24.42
C PHE A 110 -37.28 -3.20 24.07
N ILE A 111 -38.18 -2.36 24.59
CA ILE A 111 -39.61 -2.50 24.39
C ILE A 111 -40.01 -2.34 22.91
N ASP A 112 -39.34 -1.46 22.16
CA ASP A 112 -39.66 -1.22 20.75
C ASP A 112 -39.46 -2.47 19.90
N HIS A 113 -38.41 -3.25 20.17
CA HIS A 113 -38.17 -4.51 19.46
C HIS A 113 -39.02 -5.66 20.00
N LEU A 114 -39.22 -5.74 21.32
CA LEU A 114 -40.04 -6.81 21.90
C LEU A 114 -41.51 -6.72 21.51
N LEU A 115 -42.07 -5.52 21.34
CA LEU A 115 -43.43 -5.36 20.81
C LEU A 115 -43.53 -5.78 19.33
N ARG A 116 -42.48 -5.54 18.52
CA ARG A 116 -42.44 -6.08 17.14
C ARG A 116 -42.42 -7.60 17.15
N TYR A 117 -41.63 -8.20 18.04
CA TYR A 117 -41.55 -9.65 18.17
C TYR A 117 -42.83 -10.26 18.73
N GLU A 118 -43.52 -9.58 19.64
CA GLU A 118 -44.83 -9.98 20.15
C GLU A 118 -45.88 -10.00 19.03
N ALA A 119 -45.90 -8.97 18.17
CA ALA A 119 -46.83 -8.87 17.06
C ALA A 119 -46.59 -9.91 15.94
N ASP A 120 -45.37 -10.41 15.80
CA ASP A 120 -45.01 -11.36 14.75
C ASP A 120 -45.33 -12.80 15.15
N PRO A 121 -46.26 -13.50 14.46
CA PRO A 121 -46.64 -14.85 14.84
C PRO A 121 -45.50 -15.87 14.72
N GLU A 122 -44.48 -15.64 13.91
CA GLU A 122 -43.37 -16.59 13.72
C GLU A 122 -42.37 -16.57 14.88
N CYS A 123 -42.30 -15.45 15.60
CA CYS A 123 -41.54 -15.35 16.84
C CYS A 123 -42.36 -15.93 18.00
N LYS A 124 -41.88 -16.99 18.65
CA LYS A 124 -42.63 -17.73 19.68
C LYS A 124 -42.11 -17.52 21.09
N MET A 125 -40.87 -17.05 21.21
CA MET A 125 -40.16 -16.87 22.48
C MET A 125 -39.30 -15.62 22.40
N LEU A 126 -39.24 -14.87 23.50
CA LEU A 126 -38.53 -13.59 23.57
C LEU A 126 -37.34 -13.71 24.52
N VAL A 127 -36.23 -13.04 24.18
CA VAL A 127 -35.04 -12.96 25.01
C VAL A 127 -34.64 -11.50 25.20
N LEU A 128 -34.46 -11.08 26.45
CA LEU A 128 -33.98 -9.74 26.81
C LEU A 128 -32.67 -9.87 27.59
N LEU A 129 -31.57 -9.42 26.97
CA LEU A 129 -30.29 -9.30 27.66
C LEU A 129 -30.02 -7.83 28.04
N GLY A 130 -30.37 -7.51 29.28
CA GLY A 130 -30.26 -6.19 29.89
C GLY A 130 -28.88 -5.95 30.48
N GLU A 131 -28.70 -4.78 31.08
CA GLU A 131 -27.43 -4.39 31.70
C GLU A 131 -27.68 -3.46 32.88
N VAL A 132 -26.72 -3.35 33.79
CA VAL A 132 -26.67 -2.29 34.81
C VAL A 132 -26.78 -0.90 34.17
N GLY A 133 -27.43 0.03 34.86
CA GLY A 133 -27.60 1.42 34.39
C GLY A 133 -28.88 1.64 33.57
N GLY A 134 -29.54 2.77 33.80
CA GLY A 134 -30.83 3.11 33.18
C GLY A 134 -32.00 2.22 33.64
N VAL A 135 -33.19 2.48 33.09
CA VAL A 135 -34.45 1.87 33.54
C VAL A 135 -35.29 1.27 32.40
N GLU A 136 -34.69 1.04 31.23
CA GLU A 136 -35.42 0.59 30.03
C GLU A 136 -36.08 -0.79 30.21
N GLU A 137 -35.49 -1.68 31.02
CA GLU A 137 -36.07 -3.00 31.32
C GLU A 137 -37.42 -2.90 32.05
N TYR A 138 -37.62 -1.86 32.86
CA TYR A 138 -38.89 -1.65 33.58
C TYR A 138 -40.05 -1.35 32.63
N ARG A 139 -39.80 -0.71 31.49
CA ARG A 139 -40.84 -0.48 30.47
C ARG A 139 -41.35 -1.80 29.88
N VAL A 140 -40.49 -2.81 29.79
CA VAL A 140 -40.87 -4.17 29.38
C VAL A 140 -41.66 -4.87 30.48
N ILE A 141 -41.22 -4.72 31.74
CA ILE A 141 -41.96 -5.24 32.91
C ILE A 141 -43.40 -4.70 32.94
N ASP A 142 -43.58 -3.40 32.74
CA ASP A 142 -44.90 -2.77 32.73
C ASP A 142 -45.75 -3.29 31.56
N ALA A 143 -45.17 -3.46 30.37
CA ALA A 143 -45.87 -4.04 29.22
C ALA A 143 -46.34 -5.49 29.46
N VAL A 144 -45.56 -6.30 30.19
CA VAL A 144 -45.98 -7.66 30.59
C VAL A 144 -47.12 -7.60 31.60
N LYS A 145 -47.03 -6.74 32.62
CA LYS A 145 -48.10 -6.58 33.62
C LYS A 145 -49.42 -6.07 33.03
N GLU A 146 -49.33 -5.22 32.03
CA GLU A 146 -50.48 -4.70 31.28
C GLU A 146 -51.05 -5.70 30.26
N GLY A 147 -50.42 -6.88 30.10
CA GLY A 147 -50.85 -7.91 29.14
C GLY A 147 -50.56 -7.55 27.68
N LYS A 148 -49.70 -6.56 27.42
CA LYS A 148 -49.28 -6.18 26.05
C LYS A 148 -48.26 -7.15 25.47
N ILE A 149 -47.49 -7.83 26.32
CA ILE A 149 -46.59 -8.92 25.93
C ILE A 149 -47.04 -10.18 26.64
N THR A 150 -47.40 -11.20 25.87
CA THR A 150 -47.97 -12.46 26.36
C THR A 150 -47.06 -13.66 26.06
N LYS A 151 -46.15 -13.54 25.10
CA LYS A 151 -45.14 -14.58 24.83
C LYS A 151 -44.15 -14.72 26.00
N PRO A 152 -43.63 -15.93 26.25
CA PRO A 152 -42.65 -16.13 27.31
C PRO A 152 -41.37 -15.34 27.03
N ILE A 153 -40.90 -14.62 28.06
CA ILE A 153 -39.66 -13.85 28.03
C ILE A 153 -38.65 -14.48 28.96
N VAL A 154 -37.50 -14.88 28.42
CA VAL A 154 -36.30 -15.19 29.20
C VAL A 154 -35.45 -13.92 29.28
N ALA A 155 -35.10 -13.49 30.49
CA ALA A 155 -34.38 -12.24 30.65
C ALA A 155 -33.27 -12.32 31.69
N TRP A 156 -32.19 -11.58 31.44
CA TRP A 156 -31.08 -11.44 32.37
C TRP A 156 -30.45 -10.05 32.21
N ALA A 157 -30.29 -9.32 33.31
CA ALA A 157 -29.50 -8.10 33.37
C ALA A 157 -28.09 -8.42 33.86
N ILE A 158 -27.08 -8.14 33.04
CA ILE A 158 -25.66 -8.30 33.40
C ILE A 158 -25.16 -7.14 34.26
N GLY A 159 -24.04 -7.32 34.98
CA GLY A 159 -23.47 -6.29 35.87
C GLY A 159 -23.79 -6.49 37.36
N THR A 160 -24.16 -7.71 37.77
CA THR A 160 -24.41 -8.07 39.18
C THR A 160 -23.18 -7.94 40.07
N CYS A 161 -21.97 -7.90 39.49
CA CYS A 161 -20.74 -7.64 40.24
C CYS A 161 -20.62 -6.20 40.75
N ALA A 162 -21.42 -5.25 40.24
CA ALA A 162 -21.36 -3.84 40.65
C ALA A 162 -21.52 -3.67 42.17
N LYS A 163 -22.34 -4.50 42.83
CA LYS A 163 -22.53 -4.48 44.30
C LYS A 163 -21.30 -4.90 45.10
N MET A 164 -20.36 -5.61 44.47
CA MET A 164 -19.15 -6.12 45.13
C MET A 164 -18.06 -5.05 45.18
N PHE A 165 -18.20 -3.97 44.41
CA PHE A 165 -17.25 -2.88 44.39
C PHE A 165 -17.60 -1.83 45.47
N ALA A 166 -16.58 -1.32 46.15
CA ALA A 166 -16.75 -0.30 47.20
C ALA A 166 -17.03 1.10 46.65
N THR A 167 -16.88 1.30 45.34
CA THR A 167 -17.00 2.58 44.63
C THR A 167 -17.85 2.40 43.38
N GLU A 168 -18.52 3.46 42.95
CA GLU A 168 -19.24 3.46 41.68
C GLU A 168 -18.28 3.22 40.51
N VAL A 169 -18.58 2.21 39.70
CA VAL A 169 -17.79 1.83 38.52
C VAL A 169 -18.61 2.09 37.27
N GLN A 170 -18.09 2.95 36.39
CA GLN A 170 -18.55 3.05 35.01
C GLN A 170 -17.98 1.87 34.22
N PHE A 171 -18.84 1.00 33.70
CA PHE A 171 -18.42 -0.08 32.81
C PHE A 171 -18.24 0.42 31.37
N GLY A 172 -17.71 -0.45 30.50
CA GLY A 172 -17.24 -0.06 29.16
C GLY A 172 -18.26 0.65 28.28
N HIS A 173 -19.53 0.23 28.28
CA HIS A 173 -20.58 0.95 27.58
C HIS A 173 -20.94 2.26 28.30
N ALA A 174 -21.19 3.32 27.53
CA ALA A 174 -21.50 4.65 28.08
C ALA A 174 -22.72 4.65 29.04
N GLY A 175 -23.73 3.83 28.78
CA GLY A 175 -24.93 3.72 29.63
C GLY A 175 -24.78 2.86 30.88
N SER A 176 -23.63 2.22 31.10
CA SER A 176 -23.46 1.16 32.11
C SER A 176 -22.91 1.67 33.43
N MET A 177 -23.70 2.50 34.09
CA MET A 177 -23.46 3.00 35.44
C MET A 177 -24.81 3.18 36.15
N ALA A 178 -24.94 2.61 37.34
CA ALA A 178 -26.14 2.73 38.15
C ALA A 178 -26.09 4.01 38.99
N ASN A 179 -27.03 4.93 38.77
CA ASN A 179 -27.17 6.16 39.58
C ASN A 179 -28.14 5.98 40.76
N SER A 180 -28.80 4.82 40.85
CA SER A 180 -29.76 4.49 41.90
C SER A 180 -29.91 2.97 42.04
N ASP A 181 -30.46 2.51 43.17
CA ASP A 181 -30.70 1.08 43.42
C ASP A 181 -31.55 0.42 42.32
N LYS A 182 -32.51 1.16 41.75
CA LYS A 182 -33.35 0.68 40.64
C LYS A 182 -32.54 0.41 39.37
N GLU A 183 -31.41 1.08 39.18
CA GLU A 183 -30.56 0.89 38.00
C GLU A 183 -29.61 -0.31 38.16
N THR A 184 -29.55 -0.94 39.33
CA THR A 184 -28.70 -2.11 39.58
C THR A 184 -29.24 -3.35 38.85
N ALA A 185 -28.33 -4.20 38.36
CA ALA A 185 -28.69 -5.43 37.69
C ALA A 185 -29.51 -6.37 38.59
N ASP A 186 -29.18 -6.46 39.89
CA ASP A 186 -29.92 -7.28 40.85
C ASP A 186 -31.37 -6.82 41.03
N ALA A 187 -31.60 -5.50 41.17
CA ALA A 187 -32.95 -4.95 41.30
C ALA A 187 -33.78 -5.19 40.03
N LYS A 188 -33.16 -5.06 38.84
CA LYS A 188 -33.81 -5.37 37.57
C LYS A 188 -34.16 -6.85 37.47
N ASN A 189 -33.23 -7.76 37.79
CA ASN A 189 -33.46 -9.21 37.76
C ASN A 189 -34.58 -9.64 38.72
N ALA A 190 -34.59 -9.10 39.95
CA ALA A 190 -35.67 -9.36 40.90
C ALA A 190 -37.02 -8.85 40.41
N ALA A 191 -37.06 -7.65 39.82
CA ALA A 191 -38.28 -7.06 39.28
C ALA A 191 -38.81 -7.82 38.05
N MET A 192 -37.94 -8.25 37.14
CA MET A 192 -38.31 -9.10 36.00
C MET A 192 -38.89 -10.43 36.47
N ARG A 193 -38.26 -11.08 37.45
CA ARG A 193 -38.75 -12.35 38.03
C ARG A 193 -40.13 -12.18 38.66
N ALA A 194 -40.35 -11.11 39.43
CA ALA A 194 -41.65 -10.82 40.04
C ALA A 194 -42.75 -10.51 39.02
N ALA A 195 -42.38 -10.05 37.82
CA ALA A 195 -43.31 -9.77 36.73
C ALA A 195 -43.64 -11.00 35.85
N GLY A 196 -43.06 -12.17 36.13
CA GLY A 196 -43.34 -13.42 35.41
C GLY A 196 -42.35 -13.76 34.30
N PHE A 197 -41.22 -13.05 34.21
CA PHE A 197 -40.13 -13.41 33.29
C PHE A 197 -39.41 -14.65 33.82
N VAL A 198 -38.87 -15.45 32.91
CA VAL A 198 -37.95 -16.54 33.26
C VAL A 198 -36.55 -15.92 33.44
N VAL A 199 -36.12 -15.78 34.69
CA VAL A 199 -34.84 -15.14 35.03
C VAL A 199 -33.92 -16.17 35.72
N PRO A 200 -32.79 -16.56 35.09
CA PRO A 200 -31.85 -17.48 35.70
C PRO A 200 -31.18 -16.88 36.94
N ASP A 201 -30.47 -17.69 37.73
CA ASP A 201 -29.73 -17.21 38.90
C ASP A 201 -28.40 -16.58 38.50
N THR A 202 -27.76 -17.12 37.47
CA THR A 202 -26.53 -16.58 36.87
C THR A 202 -26.62 -16.56 35.34
N PHE A 203 -25.67 -15.88 34.68
CA PHE A 203 -25.57 -15.94 33.23
C PHE A 203 -25.22 -17.35 32.72
N GLU A 204 -24.50 -18.15 33.50
CA GLU A 204 -24.12 -19.53 33.13
C GLU A 204 -25.34 -20.45 33.05
N ASP A 205 -26.39 -20.16 33.81
CA ASP A 205 -27.65 -20.90 33.79
C ASP A 205 -28.59 -20.47 32.64
N LEU A 206 -28.24 -19.42 31.90
CA LEU A 206 -29.06 -18.91 30.79
C LEU A 206 -29.36 -19.97 29.72
N PRO A 207 -28.40 -20.78 29.23
CA PRO A 207 -28.67 -21.83 28.26
C PRO A 207 -29.69 -22.86 28.76
N LEU A 208 -29.64 -23.22 30.04
CA LEU A 208 -30.55 -24.20 30.65
C LEU A 208 -31.99 -23.69 30.66
N VAL A 209 -32.22 -22.46 31.14
CA VAL A 209 -33.57 -21.89 31.20
C VAL A 209 -34.13 -21.60 29.81
N LEU A 210 -33.27 -21.25 28.84
CA LEU A 210 -33.65 -21.11 27.44
C LEU A 210 -34.14 -22.44 26.86
N GLN A 211 -33.38 -23.52 27.09
CA GLN A 211 -33.74 -24.87 26.64
C GLN A 211 -35.08 -25.32 27.21
N GLN A 212 -35.26 -25.21 28.53
CA GLN A 212 -36.49 -25.63 29.21
C GLN A 212 -37.73 -24.86 28.71
N THR A 213 -37.58 -23.55 28.49
CA THR A 213 -38.66 -22.71 27.95
C THR A 213 -39.01 -23.11 26.53
N TYR A 214 -38.00 -23.34 25.69
CA TYR A 214 -38.18 -23.80 24.31
C TYR A 214 -38.86 -25.18 24.24
N GLU A 215 -38.39 -26.16 25.02
CA GLU A 215 -38.97 -27.50 25.09
C GLU A 215 -40.42 -27.48 25.57
N SER A 216 -40.77 -26.61 26.54
CA SER A 216 -42.15 -26.42 26.97
C SER A 216 -43.05 -25.92 25.84
N LEU A 217 -42.56 -25.02 24.98
CA LEU A 217 -43.30 -24.50 23.84
C LEU A 217 -43.45 -25.55 22.73
N VAL A 218 -42.44 -26.39 22.51
CA VAL A 218 -42.53 -27.53 21.60
C VAL A 218 -43.55 -28.55 22.10
N ALA A 219 -43.53 -28.90 23.39
CA ALA A 219 -44.47 -29.84 23.99
C ALA A 219 -45.93 -29.34 23.93
N LYS A 220 -46.14 -28.02 24.02
CA LYS A 220 -47.46 -27.38 23.84
C LYS A 220 -47.88 -27.21 22.38
N GLY A 221 -47.03 -27.59 21.42
CA GLY A 221 -47.28 -27.42 19.99
C GLY A 221 -47.19 -25.98 19.48
N ALA A 222 -46.72 -25.03 20.31
CA ALA A 222 -46.55 -23.63 19.93
C ALA A 222 -45.35 -23.43 18.98
N ILE A 223 -44.33 -24.31 19.09
CA ILE A 223 -43.21 -24.40 18.15
C ILE A 223 -43.22 -25.78 17.51
N VAL A 224 -43.18 -25.82 16.17
CA VAL A 224 -42.98 -27.04 15.40
C VAL A 224 -41.65 -26.92 14.65
N PRO A 225 -40.58 -27.61 15.10
CA PRO A 225 -39.27 -27.50 14.48
C PRO A 225 -39.31 -27.97 13.03
N SER A 226 -38.73 -27.17 12.12
CA SER A 226 -38.57 -27.56 10.72
C SER A 226 -37.33 -28.43 10.53
N PRO A 227 -37.32 -29.35 9.55
CA PRO A 227 -36.11 -30.09 9.18
C PRO A 227 -34.97 -29.16 8.79
N GLU A 228 -33.74 -29.51 9.22
CA GLU A 228 -32.52 -28.78 8.87
C GLU A 228 -32.24 -28.88 7.37
N ARG A 229 -31.68 -27.81 6.79
CA ARG A 229 -31.26 -27.76 5.38
C ARG A 229 -29.85 -27.22 5.29
N ASP A 230 -29.05 -27.80 4.42
CA ASP A 230 -27.69 -27.33 4.18
C ASP A 230 -27.70 -25.97 3.46
N PRO A 231 -26.87 -25.00 3.90
CA PRO A 231 -26.73 -23.73 3.21
C PRO A 231 -25.97 -23.91 1.88
N PRO A 232 -26.12 -22.97 0.93
CA PRO A 232 -25.28 -22.93 -0.26
C PRO A 232 -23.79 -22.83 0.10
N VAL A 233 -22.96 -23.60 -0.59
CA VAL A 233 -21.50 -23.62 -0.35
C VAL A 233 -20.86 -22.38 -0.97
N ILE A 234 -20.10 -21.65 -0.15
CA ILE A 234 -19.32 -20.48 -0.57
C ILE A 234 -17.83 -20.89 -0.64
N PRO A 235 -17.12 -20.61 -1.74
CA PRO A 235 -15.69 -20.88 -1.81
C PRO A 235 -14.91 -20.10 -0.74
N MET A 236 -13.86 -20.71 -0.22
CA MET A 236 -12.96 -20.05 0.72
C MET A 236 -12.22 -18.88 0.03
N ASP A 237 -12.09 -17.76 0.74
CA ASP A 237 -11.30 -16.64 0.27
C ASP A 237 -9.82 -17.02 0.09
N TYR A 238 -9.22 -16.57 -1.01
CA TYR A 238 -7.83 -16.85 -1.34
C TYR A 238 -6.86 -16.47 -0.21
N LYS A 239 -7.06 -15.29 0.42
CA LYS A 239 -6.20 -14.83 1.53
C LYS A 239 -6.27 -15.77 2.73
N TRP A 240 -7.47 -16.20 3.09
CA TRP A 240 -7.67 -17.13 4.20
C TRP A 240 -7.04 -18.49 3.91
N ALA A 241 -7.25 -19.01 2.70
CA ALA A 241 -6.62 -20.26 2.26
C ALA A 241 -5.07 -20.16 2.26
N GLN A 242 -4.52 -19.00 1.90
CA GLN A 242 -3.08 -18.76 1.92
C GLN A 242 -2.53 -18.64 3.35
N GLU A 243 -3.24 -17.94 4.24
CA GLU A 243 -2.87 -17.77 5.66
C GLU A 243 -2.89 -19.11 6.41
N LEU A 244 -3.87 -19.97 6.11
CA LEU A 244 -3.96 -21.33 6.65
C LEU A 244 -2.99 -22.31 5.99
N GLY A 245 -2.24 -21.90 4.96
CA GLY A 245 -1.31 -22.77 4.23
C GLY A 245 -1.97 -23.87 3.40
N LEU A 246 -3.27 -23.74 3.11
CA LEU A 246 -4.04 -24.72 2.30
C LEU A 246 -3.68 -24.66 0.82
N ILE A 247 -3.18 -23.52 0.36
CA ILE A 247 -2.76 -23.30 -1.02
C ILE A 247 -1.37 -22.66 -1.07
N ARG A 248 -0.69 -22.89 -2.20
CA ARG A 248 0.56 -22.19 -2.55
C ARG A 248 0.40 -21.52 -3.91
N LYS A 249 0.81 -20.25 -4.00
CA LYS A 249 0.87 -19.52 -5.27
C LYS A 249 2.31 -19.11 -5.53
N PRO A 250 2.94 -19.54 -6.65
CA PRO A 250 4.30 -19.13 -6.96
C PRO A 250 4.36 -17.61 -7.18
N ALA A 251 5.44 -16.99 -6.73
CA ALA A 251 5.68 -15.58 -6.99
C ALA A 251 5.97 -15.35 -8.48
N ALA A 252 5.34 -14.33 -9.06
CA ALA A 252 5.54 -13.98 -10.48
C ALA A 252 6.83 -13.18 -10.72
N PHE A 253 7.36 -12.53 -9.68
CA PHE A 253 8.51 -11.64 -9.76
C PHE A 253 9.46 -11.89 -8.59
N ILE A 254 10.75 -11.65 -8.85
CA ILE A 254 11.81 -11.64 -7.84
C ILE A 254 12.44 -10.25 -7.88
N SER A 255 12.50 -9.58 -6.74
CA SER A 255 13.26 -8.34 -6.53
C SER A 255 14.28 -8.59 -5.43
N THR A 256 15.51 -8.10 -5.62
CA THR A 256 16.62 -8.33 -4.67
C THR A 256 17.30 -7.05 -4.21
N ILE A 257 16.80 -5.87 -4.61
CA ILE A 257 17.47 -4.58 -4.36
C ILE A 257 16.86 -3.81 -3.20
N SER A 258 15.58 -4.01 -2.89
CA SER A 258 14.89 -3.35 -1.79
C SER A 258 13.71 -4.16 -1.27
N ASP A 259 13.31 -3.91 -0.02
CA ASP A 259 12.08 -4.43 0.59
C ASP A 259 11.42 -3.34 1.45
N GLU A 260 10.16 -3.04 1.14
CA GLU A 260 9.33 -2.02 1.78
C GLU A 260 8.23 -2.59 2.68
N ARG A 261 8.07 -3.92 2.73
CA ARG A 261 6.96 -4.58 3.45
C ARG A 261 7.18 -4.64 4.96
N GLY A 262 8.42 -4.48 5.40
CA GLY A 262 8.80 -4.46 6.81
C GLY A 262 8.43 -3.16 7.52
N GLN A 263 8.85 -3.03 8.78
CA GLN A 263 8.68 -1.79 9.55
C GLN A 263 9.51 -0.61 9.00
N GLU A 264 10.64 -0.91 8.36
CA GLU A 264 11.52 0.07 7.73
C GLU A 264 11.86 -0.37 6.31
N LEU A 265 12.12 0.62 5.45
CA LEU A 265 12.64 0.39 4.10
C LEU A 265 14.06 -0.19 4.17
N ILE A 266 14.33 -1.19 3.35
CA ILE A 266 15.63 -1.85 3.26
C ILE A 266 16.20 -1.68 1.85
N TYR A 267 17.47 -1.29 1.73
CA TYR A 267 18.27 -1.30 0.50
C TYR A 267 19.34 -2.39 0.59
N ALA A 268 19.20 -3.43 -0.23
CA ALA A 268 20.12 -4.58 -0.29
C ALA A 268 20.55 -5.11 1.10
N GLY A 269 19.60 -5.26 2.01
CA GLY A 269 19.82 -5.74 3.38
C GLY A 269 20.16 -4.65 4.42
N MET A 270 20.42 -3.42 4.01
CA MET A 270 20.67 -2.29 4.92
C MET A 270 19.40 -1.49 5.16
N ARG A 271 19.03 -1.27 6.42
CA ARG A 271 17.87 -0.43 6.76
C ARG A 271 18.13 1.01 6.38
N ILE A 272 17.08 1.73 5.97
CA ILE A 272 17.19 3.14 5.61
C ILE A 272 17.72 4.00 6.75
N SER A 273 17.39 3.65 8.01
CA SER A 273 17.94 4.30 9.21
C SER A 273 19.46 4.14 9.31
N ASP A 274 19.99 2.94 9.04
CA ASP A 274 21.42 2.65 9.05
C ASP A 274 22.14 3.36 7.89
N VAL A 275 21.51 3.50 6.71
CA VAL A 275 22.07 4.24 5.56
C VAL A 275 22.45 5.67 5.96
N PHE A 276 21.57 6.37 6.68
CA PHE A 276 21.85 7.74 7.14
C PHE A 276 22.76 7.76 8.38
N LYS A 277 22.63 6.79 9.28
CA LYS A 277 23.48 6.70 10.48
C LYS A 277 24.96 6.51 10.13
N GLU A 278 25.24 5.76 9.07
CA GLU A 278 26.60 5.46 8.62
C GLU A 278 27.14 6.45 7.56
N ASP A 279 26.35 7.45 7.17
CA ASP A 279 26.72 8.51 6.21
C ASP A 279 27.36 7.99 4.91
N ILE A 280 26.78 6.93 4.34
CA ILE A 280 27.34 6.28 3.13
C ILE A 280 27.14 7.09 1.84
N GLY A 281 26.39 8.20 1.92
CA GLY A 281 26.17 9.13 0.81
C GLY A 281 25.35 8.58 -0.35
N LEU A 282 25.20 9.39 -1.40
CA LEU A 282 24.46 9.00 -2.60
C LEU A 282 25.20 7.88 -3.35
N GLY A 283 26.53 7.95 -3.37
CA GLY A 283 27.35 6.90 -3.96
C GLY A 283 27.16 5.54 -3.28
N GLY A 284 26.99 5.52 -1.95
CA GLY A 284 26.68 4.31 -1.19
C GLY A 284 25.28 3.77 -1.48
N VAL A 285 24.27 4.64 -1.60
CA VAL A 285 22.91 4.23 -1.98
C VAL A 285 22.87 3.63 -3.39
N VAL A 286 23.55 4.26 -4.36
CA VAL A 286 23.72 3.69 -5.71
C VAL A 286 24.40 2.33 -5.62
N ALA A 287 25.42 2.19 -4.78
CA ALA A 287 26.13 0.92 -4.62
C ALA A 287 25.25 -0.21 -4.05
N LEU A 288 24.43 0.10 -3.05
CA LEU A 288 23.48 -0.87 -2.49
C LEU A 288 22.44 -1.28 -3.54
N LEU A 289 21.83 -0.32 -4.24
CA LEU A 289 20.74 -0.61 -5.17
C LEU A 289 21.21 -1.27 -6.47
N TRP A 290 22.36 -0.88 -7.01
CA TRP A 290 22.83 -1.35 -8.31
C TRP A 290 23.72 -2.57 -8.18
N PHE A 291 24.56 -2.61 -7.14
CA PHE A 291 25.56 -3.66 -6.97
C PHE A 291 25.23 -4.63 -5.83
N LYS A 292 24.31 -4.26 -4.93
CA LYS A 292 24.02 -5.01 -3.70
C LYS A 292 25.27 -5.21 -2.83
N ARG A 293 26.18 -4.22 -2.85
CA ARG A 293 27.44 -4.23 -2.10
C ARG A 293 27.61 -2.93 -1.34
N ARG A 294 28.23 -3.03 -0.16
CA ARG A 294 28.73 -1.86 0.57
C ARG A 294 30.15 -1.58 0.10
N LEU A 295 30.28 -0.65 -0.85
CA LEU A 295 31.58 -0.29 -1.40
C LEU A 295 32.42 0.55 -0.42
N PRO A 296 33.76 0.52 -0.55
CA PRO A 296 34.64 1.40 0.21
C PRO A 296 34.33 2.88 -0.03
N ALA A 297 34.60 3.73 0.96
CA ALA A 297 34.30 5.17 0.89
C ALA A 297 34.94 5.87 -0.32
N TRP A 298 36.14 5.46 -0.74
CA TRP A 298 36.78 6.03 -1.93
C TRP A 298 36.01 5.70 -3.22
N ALA A 299 35.36 4.54 -3.28
CA ALA A 299 34.60 4.07 -4.42
C ALA A 299 33.22 4.74 -4.48
N THR A 300 32.52 4.85 -3.33
CA THR A 300 31.26 5.61 -3.26
C THR A 300 31.48 7.07 -3.61
N LYS A 301 32.58 7.66 -3.12
CA LYS A 301 32.94 9.04 -3.47
C LYS A 301 33.32 9.22 -4.94
N PHE A 302 33.95 8.21 -5.56
CA PHE A 302 34.20 8.21 -6.98
C PHE A 302 32.90 8.18 -7.80
N ILE A 303 31.92 7.37 -7.40
CA ILE A 303 30.58 7.34 -8.04
C ILE A 303 29.94 8.73 -7.99
N GLU A 304 29.95 9.40 -6.83
CA GLU A 304 29.45 10.77 -6.71
C GLU A 304 30.19 11.75 -7.63
N MET A 305 31.52 11.62 -7.71
CA MET A 305 32.34 12.45 -8.58
C MET A 305 31.97 12.27 -10.05
N VAL A 306 31.71 11.03 -10.49
CA VAL A 306 31.22 10.74 -11.85
C VAL A 306 29.88 11.42 -12.11
N LEU A 307 28.93 11.35 -11.16
CA LEU A 307 27.63 12.02 -11.30
C LEU A 307 27.77 13.53 -11.42
N MET A 308 28.68 14.15 -10.65
CA MET A 308 28.96 15.58 -10.72
C MET A 308 29.60 15.99 -12.05
N LEU A 309 30.57 15.22 -12.55
CA LEU A 309 31.28 15.51 -13.80
C LEU A 309 30.42 15.31 -15.05
N THR A 310 29.42 14.43 -14.97
CA THR A 310 28.49 14.12 -16.07
C THR A 310 27.17 14.87 -15.99
N ALA A 311 26.97 15.69 -14.95
CA ALA A 311 25.72 16.37 -14.64
C ALA A 311 25.17 17.17 -15.82
N ASP A 312 26.01 17.96 -16.49
CA ASP A 312 25.64 18.70 -17.69
C ASP A 312 26.85 19.01 -18.60
N HIS A 313 26.58 19.32 -19.87
CA HIS A 313 27.60 19.80 -20.83
C HIS A 313 27.04 20.88 -21.78
N GLY A 314 26.07 21.65 -21.28
CA GLY A 314 25.44 22.75 -22.01
C GLY A 314 24.33 22.32 -22.98
N PRO A 315 23.61 23.31 -23.54
CA PRO A 315 22.34 23.09 -24.24
C PRO A 315 22.49 22.53 -25.66
N ALA A 316 23.70 22.48 -26.22
CA ALA A 316 23.96 22.14 -27.61
C ALA A 316 24.07 20.62 -27.88
N VAL A 317 24.18 19.81 -26.82
CA VAL A 317 24.23 18.35 -26.97
C VAL A 317 22.84 17.80 -27.25
N SER A 318 22.76 16.69 -28.00
CA SER A 318 21.50 16.13 -28.52
C SER A 318 20.40 16.01 -27.45
N GLY A 319 20.72 15.47 -26.27
CA GLY A 319 19.72 15.29 -25.23
C GLY A 319 19.24 16.59 -24.58
N ALA A 320 20.15 17.54 -24.32
CA ALA A 320 19.79 18.83 -23.76
C ALA A 320 18.92 19.62 -24.74
N MET A 321 19.29 19.62 -26.03
CA MET A 321 18.51 20.24 -27.09
C MET A 321 17.09 19.65 -27.16
N ASN A 322 16.95 18.32 -27.14
CA ASN A 322 15.64 17.67 -27.15
C ASN A 322 14.80 18.02 -25.92
N THR A 323 15.40 18.03 -24.72
CA THR A 323 14.69 18.44 -23.49
C THR A 323 14.24 19.89 -23.57
N ILE A 324 15.07 20.80 -24.10
CA ILE A 324 14.73 22.20 -24.29
C ILE A 324 13.57 22.35 -25.29
N VAL A 325 13.63 21.68 -26.44
CA VAL A 325 12.57 21.73 -27.46
C VAL A 325 11.25 21.21 -26.90
N ALA A 326 11.25 20.08 -26.20
CA ALA A 326 10.07 19.53 -25.56
C ALA A 326 9.50 20.47 -24.49
N SER A 327 10.37 21.09 -23.67
CA SER A 327 9.96 22.04 -22.63
C SER A 327 9.29 23.29 -23.23
N ARG A 328 9.87 23.82 -24.31
CA ARG A 328 9.35 24.95 -25.10
C ARG A 328 8.05 24.62 -25.82
N ALA A 329 7.80 23.35 -26.13
CA ALA A 329 6.51 22.87 -26.64
C ALA A 329 5.42 22.76 -25.56
N GLY A 330 5.67 23.24 -24.34
CA GLY A 330 4.69 23.26 -23.26
C GLY A 330 4.58 21.95 -22.48
N LYS A 331 5.44 20.95 -22.73
CA LYS A 331 5.42 19.67 -22.03
C LYS A 331 5.81 19.81 -20.54
N ASP A 332 5.43 18.82 -19.76
CA ASP A 332 5.81 18.66 -18.36
C ASP A 332 7.27 18.19 -18.21
N LEU A 333 7.78 18.20 -16.97
CA LEU A 333 9.16 17.85 -16.65
C LEU A 333 9.51 16.43 -17.07
N ILE A 334 8.64 15.45 -16.80
CA ILE A 334 8.91 14.03 -17.08
C ILE A 334 8.95 13.79 -18.58
N SER A 335 7.98 14.31 -19.33
CA SER A 335 7.97 14.23 -20.79
C SER A 335 9.22 14.87 -21.41
N SER A 336 9.63 16.03 -20.89
CA SER A 336 10.78 16.77 -21.43
C SER A 336 12.11 16.08 -21.10
N LEU A 337 12.24 15.55 -19.89
CA LEU A 337 13.39 14.77 -19.46
C LEU A 337 13.50 13.49 -20.31
N ALA A 338 12.41 12.72 -20.44
CA ALA A 338 12.39 11.50 -21.24
C ALA A 338 12.76 11.77 -22.70
N SER A 339 12.26 12.87 -23.30
CA SER A 339 12.61 13.27 -24.66
C SER A 339 14.11 13.49 -24.87
N GLY A 340 14.82 14.00 -23.85
CA GLY A 340 16.27 14.16 -23.88
C GLY A 340 17.01 12.85 -23.62
N LEU A 341 16.57 12.08 -22.62
CA LEU A 341 17.17 10.81 -22.25
C LEU A 341 17.10 9.77 -23.38
N LEU A 342 16.03 9.78 -24.19
CA LEU A 342 15.89 8.91 -25.37
C LEU A 342 16.95 9.15 -26.46
N THR A 343 17.73 10.23 -26.36
CA THR A 343 18.87 10.46 -27.26
C THR A 343 20.16 9.77 -26.77
N ILE A 344 20.21 9.33 -25.52
CA ILE A 344 21.37 8.67 -24.93
C ILE A 344 21.47 7.24 -25.50
N GLY A 345 22.63 6.93 -26.06
CA GLY A 345 22.91 5.67 -26.75
C GLY A 345 24.25 5.72 -27.48
N SER A 346 24.38 4.96 -28.57
CA SER A 346 25.69 4.72 -29.23
C SER A 346 26.45 5.97 -29.68
N ARG A 347 25.76 7.07 -30.04
CA ARG A 347 26.41 8.31 -30.52
C ARG A 347 26.47 9.45 -29.49
N PHE A 348 25.68 9.36 -28.42
CA PHE A 348 25.62 10.37 -27.37
C PHE A 348 25.54 9.66 -26.01
N GLY A 349 26.58 9.76 -25.21
CA GLY A 349 26.69 9.09 -23.91
C GLY A 349 27.23 7.66 -23.93
N GLY A 350 27.16 6.95 -25.07
CA GLY A 350 27.66 5.56 -25.20
C GLY A 350 29.19 5.39 -25.23
N ALA A 351 29.94 6.50 -25.24
CA ALA A 351 31.41 6.45 -25.28
C ALA A 351 32.02 5.81 -24.01
N LEU A 352 31.32 5.85 -22.86
CA LEU A 352 31.82 5.26 -21.61
C LEU A 352 31.87 3.74 -21.70
N ASP A 353 30.76 3.08 -22.05
CA ASP A 353 30.69 1.62 -22.18
C ASP A 353 31.64 1.10 -23.27
N GLU A 354 31.69 1.78 -24.42
CA GLU A 354 32.57 1.38 -25.52
C GLU A 354 34.04 1.53 -25.14
N ALA A 355 34.44 2.64 -24.51
CA ALA A 355 35.80 2.82 -24.02
C ALA A 355 36.16 1.76 -22.97
N ALA A 356 35.29 1.51 -21.99
CA ALA A 356 35.51 0.47 -20.97
C ALA A 356 35.75 -0.89 -21.63
N SER A 357 34.93 -1.26 -22.61
CA SER A 357 35.07 -2.53 -23.33
C SER A 357 36.37 -2.58 -24.15
N MET A 358 36.66 -1.55 -24.95
CA MET A 358 37.85 -1.52 -25.82
C MET A 358 39.15 -1.60 -25.03
N PHE A 359 39.31 -0.76 -24.00
CA PHE A 359 40.53 -0.75 -23.18
C PHE A 359 40.69 -2.03 -22.35
N SER A 360 39.59 -2.54 -21.76
CA SER A 360 39.62 -3.80 -21.01
C SER A 360 40.05 -4.94 -21.92
N ASN A 361 39.40 -5.13 -23.07
CA ASN A 361 39.72 -6.21 -24.00
C ASN A 361 41.17 -6.14 -24.49
N ALA A 362 41.65 -4.96 -24.86
CA ALA A 362 43.03 -4.79 -25.35
C ALA A 362 44.07 -5.14 -24.27
N ARG A 363 43.83 -4.71 -23.03
CA ARG A 363 44.72 -5.05 -21.92
C ARG A 363 44.64 -6.52 -21.54
N ASP A 364 43.43 -7.07 -21.46
CA ASP A 364 43.18 -8.44 -21.01
C ASP A 364 43.69 -9.48 -22.01
N THR A 365 43.74 -9.13 -23.30
CA THR A 365 44.37 -9.95 -24.37
C THR A 365 45.90 -9.78 -24.44
N GLY A 366 46.48 -8.90 -23.63
CA GLY A 366 47.93 -8.69 -23.56
C GLY A 366 48.51 -7.81 -24.65
N LEU A 367 47.68 -7.08 -25.41
CA LEU A 367 48.18 -6.15 -26.44
C LEU A 367 48.96 -5.00 -25.79
N THR A 368 50.13 -4.67 -26.32
CA THR A 368 50.83 -3.45 -25.92
C THR A 368 50.03 -2.20 -26.35
N PRO A 369 50.20 -1.04 -25.69
CA PRO A 369 49.52 0.19 -26.08
C PRO A 369 49.72 0.59 -27.56
N ARG A 370 50.88 0.26 -28.14
CA ARG A 370 51.16 0.53 -29.55
C ARG A 370 50.43 -0.45 -30.47
N GLU A 371 50.43 -1.74 -30.15
CA GLU A 371 49.69 -2.76 -30.92
C GLU A 371 48.19 -2.48 -30.93
N PHE A 372 47.61 -2.09 -29.79
CA PHE A 372 46.20 -1.72 -29.70
C PHE A 372 45.84 -0.55 -30.63
N VAL A 373 46.68 0.50 -30.67
CA VAL A 373 46.48 1.65 -31.57
C VAL A 373 46.59 1.24 -33.03
N ASP A 374 47.54 0.39 -33.37
CA ASP A 374 47.77 -0.05 -34.75
C ASP A 374 46.70 -1.05 -35.23
N GLU A 375 46.18 -1.90 -34.34
CA GLU A 375 45.04 -2.78 -34.62
C GLU A 375 43.76 -1.97 -34.83
N SER A 376 43.47 -1.00 -33.96
CA SER A 376 42.31 -0.10 -34.12
C SER A 376 42.36 0.65 -35.45
N ARG A 377 43.55 1.14 -35.84
CA ARG A 377 43.78 1.76 -37.14
C ARG A 377 43.55 0.81 -38.30
N ARG A 378 44.08 -0.43 -38.23
CA ARG A 378 43.87 -1.47 -39.27
C ARG A 378 42.40 -1.83 -39.43
N ALA A 379 41.66 -1.86 -38.33
CA ALA A 379 40.22 -2.10 -38.33
C ALA A 379 39.38 -0.88 -38.77
N ASN A 380 40.01 0.26 -39.10
CA ASN A 380 39.36 1.53 -39.39
C ASN A 380 38.37 1.98 -38.29
N LYS A 381 38.71 1.69 -37.02
CA LYS A 381 37.94 2.07 -35.84
C LYS A 381 38.70 3.11 -35.04
N LEU A 382 38.01 4.19 -34.67
CA LEU A 382 38.53 5.16 -33.70
C LEU A 382 38.51 4.54 -32.30
N ILE A 383 39.48 4.91 -31.47
CA ILE A 383 39.53 4.46 -30.07
C ILE A 383 38.54 5.28 -29.27
N SER A 384 37.47 4.65 -28.81
CA SER A 384 36.47 5.31 -27.96
C SER A 384 37.12 5.80 -26.67
N GLY A 385 36.83 7.02 -26.26
CA GLY A 385 37.50 7.69 -25.14
C GLY A 385 38.79 8.45 -25.48
N ILE A 386 39.28 8.40 -26.73
CA ILE A 386 40.44 9.19 -27.18
C ILE A 386 40.00 10.30 -28.14
N GLY A 387 40.47 11.52 -27.87
CA GLY A 387 40.28 12.69 -28.72
C GLY A 387 39.39 13.76 -28.12
N HIS A 388 39.76 15.01 -28.39
CA HIS A 388 39.00 16.19 -28.00
C HIS A 388 39.02 17.23 -29.13
N LYS A 389 37.97 18.07 -29.23
CA LYS A 389 37.86 19.12 -30.27
C LYS A 389 38.82 20.30 -30.06
N ILE A 390 38.96 20.77 -28.82
CA ILE A 390 39.72 21.97 -28.43
C ILE A 390 40.94 21.65 -27.53
N LYS A 391 40.74 20.87 -26.47
CA LYS A 391 41.77 20.46 -25.51
C LYS A 391 42.86 19.60 -26.15
N SER A 392 44.08 19.73 -25.64
CA SER A 392 45.29 19.06 -26.11
C SER A 392 46.27 18.82 -24.96
N VAL A 393 47.41 18.19 -25.24
CA VAL A 393 48.46 17.95 -24.22
C VAL A 393 48.90 19.24 -23.50
N ASN A 394 48.94 20.37 -24.21
CA ASN A 394 49.34 21.67 -23.64
C ASN A 394 48.19 22.45 -23.01
N ASN A 395 46.94 22.02 -23.22
CA ASN A 395 45.72 22.61 -22.66
C ASN A 395 44.79 21.47 -22.21
N PRO A 396 45.06 20.85 -21.05
CA PRO A 396 44.35 19.66 -20.61
C PRO A 396 42.88 19.92 -20.27
N ASP A 397 42.06 18.87 -20.34
CA ASP A 397 40.70 18.89 -19.80
C ASP A 397 40.76 18.74 -18.28
N LEU A 398 40.40 19.80 -17.55
CA LEU A 398 40.44 19.82 -16.09
C LEU A 398 39.58 18.72 -15.46
N ARG A 399 38.50 18.29 -16.12
CA ARG A 399 37.67 17.18 -15.62
C ARG A 399 38.44 15.86 -15.59
N VAL A 400 39.25 15.64 -16.62
CA VAL A 400 40.10 14.45 -16.74
C VAL A 400 41.20 14.49 -15.67
N GLU A 401 41.81 15.66 -15.44
CA GLU A 401 42.84 15.81 -14.42
C GLU A 401 42.30 15.58 -13.00
N LEU A 402 41.10 16.09 -12.67
CA LEU A 402 40.43 15.79 -11.39
C LEU A 402 40.21 14.29 -11.18
N VAL A 403 39.78 13.56 -12.23
CA VAL A 403 39.62 12.11 -12.18
C VAL A 403 40.96 11.41 -11.93
N LYS A 404 42.00 11.77 -12.70
CA LYS A 404 43.34 11.18 -12.56
C LYS A 404 43.93 11.42 -11.17
N GLU A 405 43.84 12.64 -10.66
CA GLU A 405 44.35 13.00 -9.33
C GLU A 405 43.66 12.21 -8.22
N TYR A 406 42.33 12.12 -8.29
CA TYR A 406 41.55 11.38 -7.31
C TYR A 406 41.89 9.88 -7.33
N VAL A 407 41.93 9.27 -8.53
CA VAL A 407 42.18 7.83 -8.68
C VAL A 407 43.58 7.47 -8.23
N LYS A 408 44.61 8.20 -8.69
CA LYS A 408 46.01 7.95 -8.27
C LYS A 408 46.24 8.10 -6.77
N LYS A 409 45.47 8.96 -6.11
CA LYS A 409 45.59 9.21 -4.66
C LYS A 409 44.87 8.15 -3.82
N ASN A 410 43.71 7.67 -4.26
CA ASN A 410 42.79 6.93 -3.39
C ASN A 410 42.56 5.46 -3.80
N PHE A 411 42.77 5.10 -5.07
CA PHE A 411 42.53 3.73 -5.52
C PHE A 411 43.69 2.82 -5.11
N PRO A 412 43.41 1.55 -4.74
CA PRO A 412 44.45 0.58 -4.43
C PRO A 412 45.28 0.19 -5.66
N SER A 413 44.66 0.18 -6.85
CA SER A 413 45.29 -0.04 -8.14
C SER A 413 44.54 0.78 -9.20
N HIS A 414 45.26 1.18 -10.25
CA HIS A 414 44.76 1.99 -11.36
C HIS A 414 45.38 1.50 -12.68
N SER A 415 45.44 0.17 -12.80
CA SER A 415 46.25 -0.50 -13.80
C SER A 415 45.67 -0.39 -15.21
N LEU A 416 44.34 -0.22 -15.36
CA LEU A 416 43.73 0.06 -16.66
C LEU A 416 43.86 1.54 -17.01
N LEU A 417 43.77 2.44 -16.03
CA LEU A 417 44.11 3.85 -16.23
C LEU A 417 45.55 4.02 -16.73
N ASP A 418 46.53 3.33 -16.14
CA ASP A 418 47.93 3.40 -16.58
C ASP A 418 48.11 2.91 -18.02
N TYR A 419 47.41 1.83 -18.39
CA TYR A 419 47.37 1.34 -19.76
C TYR A 419 46.77 2.39 -20.72
N ALA A 420 45.66 3.02 -20.34
CA ALA A 420 45.02 4.07 -21.13
C ALA A 420 45.90 5.32 -21.29
N LEU A 421 46.63 5.72 -20.24
CA LEU A 421 47.61 6.81 -20.29
C LEU A 421 48.80 6.46 -21.21
N ALA A 422 49.22 5.19 -21.25
CA ALA A 422 50.25 4.75 -22.19
C ALA A 422 49.74 4.79 -23.65
N VAL A 423 48.47 4.46 -23.89
CA VAL A 423 47.81 4.61 -25.20
C VAL A 423 47.68 6.08 -25.59
N GLU A 424 47.36 6.97 -24.64
CA GLU A 424 47.33 8.43 -24.83
C GLU A 424 48.70 8.94 -25.31
N LYS A 425 49.82 8.48 -24.73
CA LYS A 425 51.17 8.87 -25.21
C LYS A 425 51.43 8.47 -26.67
N VAL A 426 50.92 7.32 -27.11
CA VAL A 426 51.06 6.87 -28.50
C VAL A 426 50.21 7.69 -29.46
N THR A 427 49.00 8.06 -29.05
CA THR A 427 48.03 8.79 -29.89
C THR A 427 48.34 10.28 -29.96
N THR A 428 48.75 10.90 -28.86
CA THR A 428 49.17 12.32 -28.81
C THR A 428 50.44 12.60 -29.61
N ALA A 429 51.33 11.60 -29.77
CA ALA A 429 52.46 11.69 -30.68
C ALA A 429 52.05 11.82 -32.16
N LYS A 430 50.82 11.44 -32.53
CA LYS A 430 50.26 11.61 -33.89
C LYS A 430 49.56 12.96 -34.05
N LYS A 431 48.80 13.38 -33.04
CA LYS A 431 48.12 14.68 -32.99
C LYS A 431 47.87 15.06 -31.53
N ASP A 432 48.27 16.25 -31.14
CA ASP A 432 48.23 16.76 -29.77
C ASP A 432 46.82 16.80 -29.14
N THR A 433 45.76 16.87 -29.94
CA THR A 433 44.36 16.83 -29.49
C THR A 433 43.82 15.41 -29.24
N LEU A 434 44.60 14.36 -29.53
CA LEU A 434 44.23 12.96 -29.28
C LEU A 434 44.52 12.54 -27.83
N ILE A 435 44.06 13.35 -26.87
CA ILE A 435 44.17 13.09 -25.43
C ILE A 435 43.07 12.14 -24.94
N LEU A 436 43.26 11.52 -23.77
CA LEU A 436 42.21 10.77 -23.08
C LEU A 436 41.12 11.75 -22.64
N ASN A 437 39.90 11.56 -23.13
CA ASN A 437 38.77 12.43 -22.78
C ASN A 437 38.11 11.97 -21.47
N VAL A 438 37.16 12.77 -20.96
CA VAL A 438 36.50 12.49 -19.67
C VAL A 438 35.72 11.18 -19.69
N ASP A 439 35.09 10.83 -20.81
CA ASP A 439 34.30 9.60 -20.93
C ASP A 439 35.21 8.36 -20.85
N GLY A 440 36.33 8.39 -21.59
CA GLY A 440 37.35 7.34 -21.56
C GLY A 440 38.03 7.23 -20.19
N CYS A 441 38.33 8.36 -19.56
CA CYS A 441 38.95 8.38 -18.23
C CYS A 441 38.01 7.81 -17.16
N ILE A 442 36.74 8.22 -17.14
CA ILE A 442 35.74 7.66 -16.22
C ILE A 442 35.57 6.16 -16.47
N ALA A 443 35.45 5.75 -17.72
CA ALA A 443 35.25 4.36 -18.12
C ALA A 443 36.35 3.43 -17.59
N VAL A 444 37.62 3.74 -17.86
CA VAL A 444 38.74 2.88 -17.42
C VAL A 444 38.91 2.88 -15.91
N CYS A 445 38.70 4.03 -15.25
CA CYS A 445 38.76 4.12 -13.80
C CYS A 445 37.60 3.39 -13.12
N PHE A 446 36.41 3.36 -13.73
CA PHE A 446 35.29 2.61 -13.18
C PHE A 446 35.49 1.09 -13.31
N VAL A 447 36.14 0.64 -14.38
CA VAL A 447 36.58 -0.76 -14.50
C VAL A 447 37.61 -1.10 -13.41
N ASP A 448 38.61 -0.24 -13.18
CA ASP A 448 39.55 -0.41 -12.07
C ASP A 448 38.81 -0.42 -10.71
N LEU A 449 37.79 0.42 -10.51
CA LEU A 449 36.95 0.40 -9.30
C LEU A 449 36.28 -0.96 -9.10
N LEU A 450 35.60 -1.50 -10.12
CA LEU A 450 34.92 -2.78 -10.01
C LEU A 450 35.91 -3.92 -9.75
N ARG A 451 37.04 -3.95 -10.47
CA ARG A 451 38.04 -5.02 -10.37
C ARG A 451 38.85 -4.96 -9.07
N ASP A 452 39.17 -3.76 -8.59
CA ASP A 452 40.16 -3.57 -7.51
C ASP A 452 39.53 -3.14 -6.17
N SER A 453 38.21 -2.91 -6.10
CA SER A 453 37.53 -2.59 -4.83
C SER A 453 37.47 -3.72 -3.81
N GLY A 454 37.81 -4.95 -4.21
CA GLY A 454 37.65 -6.15 -3.39
C GLY A 454 36.19 -6.56 -3.14
N SER A 455 35.24 -5.89 -3.78
CA SER A 455 33.79 -6.12 -3.61
C SER A 455 33.17 -7.01 -4.69
N PHE A 456 33.93 -7.31 -5.75
CA PHE A 456 33.46 -8.07 -6.91
C PHE A 456 34.50 -9.10 -7.32
N THR A 457 34.03 -10.24 -7.83
CA THR A 457 34.90 -11.12 -8.64
C THR A 457 35.13 -10.51 -10.01
N ARG A 458 36.07 -11.08 -10.77
CA ARG A 458 36.34 -10.62 -12.12
C ARG A 458 35.12 -10.78 -13.03
N GLU A 459 34.44 -11.91 -12.90
CA GLU A 459 33.24 -12.24 -13.66
C GLU A 459 32.09 -11.30 -13.34
N GLU A 460 31.87 -10.98 -12.05
CA GLU A 460 30.87 -9.98 -11.63
C GLU A 460 31.19 -8.60 -12.20
N ALA A 461 32.45 -8.16 -12.11
CA ALA A 461 32.88 -6.86 -12.63
C ALA A 461 32.65 -6.76 -14.14
N ASP A 462 33.06 -7.78 -14.91
CA ASP A 462 32.89 -7.81 -16.36
C ASP A 462 31.40 -7.91 -16.76
N GLU A 463 30.57 -8.59 -15.96
CA GLU A 463 29.12 -8.58 -16.13
C GLU A 463 28.50 -7.20 -15.93
N TYR A 464 28.86 -6.47 -14.87
CA TYR A 464 28.34 -5.12 -14.62
C TYR A 464 28.67 -4.14 -15.75
N ILE A 465 29.86 -4.27 -16.37
CA ILE A 465 30.20 -3.49 -17.56
C ILE A 465 29.32 -3.90 -18.74
N ARG A 466 29.14 -5.21 -18.98
CA ARG A 466 28.35 -5.74 -20.10
C ARG A 466 26.87 -5.34 -20.05
N ILE A 467 26.27 -5.28 -18.86
CA ILE A 467 24.84 -4.91 -18.70
C ILE A 467 24.59 -3.40 -18.75
N GLY A 468 25.63 -2.59 -18.96
CA GLY A 468 25.50 -1.15 -19.23
C GLY A 468 25.47 -0.26 -17.99
N THR A 469 26.21 -0.63 -16.93
CA THR A 469 26.28 0.18 -15.70
C THR A 469 26.78 1.61 -15.96
N LEU A 470 27.75 1.82 -16.85
CA LEU A 470 28.26 3.18 -17.10
C LEU A 470 27.26 4.03 -17.87
N ASN A 471 26.50 3.44 -18.79
CA ASN A 471 25.34 4.12 -19.38
C ASN A 471 24.34 4.54 -18.30
N GLY A 472 24.07 3.67 -17.32
CA GLY A 472 23.24 4.00 -16.15
C GLY A 472 23.76 5.22 -15.39
N LEU A 473 25.07 5.27 -15.10
CA LEU A 473 25.70 6.42 -14.42
C LEU A 473 25.61 7.70 -15.24
N PHE A 474 25.87 7.62 -16.55
CA PHE A 474 25.76 8.77 -17.44
C PHE A 474 24.32 9.28 -17.51
N VAL A 475 23.33 8.39 -17.60
CA VAL A 475 21.90 8.73 -17.58
C VAL A 475 21.52 9.40 -16.25
N LEU A 476 21.93 8.82 -15.12
CA LEU A 476 21.63 9.36 -13.78
C LEU A 476 22.25 10.74 -13.58
N GLY A 477 23.53 10.91 -13.91
CA GLY A 477 24.21 12.20 -13.85
C GLY A 477 23.57 13.22 -14.78
N ARG A 478 23.43 12.90 -16.07
CA ARG A 478 22.92 13.82 -17.09
C ARG A 478 21.47 14.25 -16.86
N SER A 479 20.69 13.43 -16.17
CA SER A 479 19.33 13.79 -15.77
C SER A 479 19.28 15.08 -14.94
N ILE A 480 20.32 15.35 -14.14
CA ILE A 480 20.45 16.57 -13.33
C ILE A 480 20.43 17.81 -14.25
N GLY A 481 21.29 17.82 -15.28
CA GLY A 481 21.37 18.91 -16.26
C GLY A 481 20.11 19.06 -17.09
N PHE A 482 19.50 17.95 -17.53
CA PHE A 482 18.26 18.00 -18.32
C PHE A 482 17.09 18.55 -17.51
N ILE A 483 16.94 18.17 -16.24
CA ILE A 483 15.97 18.79 -15.33
C ILE A 483 16.28 20.29 -15.18
N GLY A 484 17.55 20.65 -15.01
CA GLY A 484 18.00 22.04 -14.98
C GLY A 484 17.56 22.83 -16.21
N HIS A 485 17.79 22.30 -17.42
CA HIS A 485 17.36 22.92 -18.68
C HIS A 485 15.84 23.04 -18.79
N HIS A 486 15.07 22.02 -18.37
CA HIS A 486 13.61 22.14 -18.36
C HIS A 486 13.14 23.29 -17.48
N LEU A 487 13.63 23.36 -16.24
CA LEU A 487 13.27 24.41 -15.28
C LEU A 487 13.71 25.79 -15.76
N ASP A 488 14.87 25.88 -16.39
CA ASP A 488 15.38 27.10 -17.00
C ASP A 488 14.45 27.61 -18.12
N GLN A 489 14.06 26.75 -19.07
CA GLN A 489 13.14 27.14 -20.14
C GLN A 489 11.76 27.58 -19.63
N LYS A 490 11.25 26.93 -18.57
CA LYS A 490 10.00 27.35 -17.90
C LYS A 490 10.15 28.72 -17.25
N ARG A 491 11.28 28.98 -16.57
CA ARG A 491 11.57 30.28 -15.94
C ARG A 491 11.71 31.39 -16.98
N LEU A 492 12.37 31.11 -18.10
CA LEU A 492 12.54 32.04 -19.22
C LEU A 492 11.23 32.29 -20.00
N ARG A 493 10.16 31.53 -19.73
CA ARG A 493 8.91 31.57 -20.51
C ARG A 493 9.16 31.46 -22.01
N ALA A 494 10.10 30.59 -22.39
CA ALA A 494 10.56 30.47 -23.76
C ALA A 494 9.40 29.99 -24.69
N PRO A 495 9.18 30.65 -25.84
CA PRO A 495 8.09 30.31 -26.74
C PRO A 495 8.36 29.00 -27.49
N LEU A 496 7.33 28.45 -28.13
CA LEU A 496 7.44 27.25 -28.98
C LEU A 496 8.62 27.38 -29.97
N TYR A 497 9.42 26.31 -30.07
CA TYR A 497 10.52 26.25 -31.04
C TYR A 497 10.04 25.67 -32.37
N ARG A 498 10.38 26.34 -33.47
CA ARG A 498 10.27 25.83 -34.84
C ARG A 498 11.64 25.99 -35.50
N HIS A 499 12.16 24.92 -36.10
CA HIS A 499 13.48 24.95 -36.72
C HIS A 499 13.48 25.88 -37.95
N PRO A 500 14.52 26.72 -38.14
CA PRO A 500 14.63 27.61 -39.29
C PRO A 500 14.68 26.84 -40.61
N ALA A 501 14.03 27.37 -41.66
CA ALA A 501 13.94 26.68 -42.95
C ALA A 501 15.23 26.75 -43.77
N ASP A 502 16.05 27.77 -43.54
CA ASP A 502 17.37 27.98 -44.15
C ASP A 502 18.44 27.01 -43.64
N ASP A 503 18.19 26.34 -42.51
CA ASP A 503 19.03 25.27 -41.96
C ASP A 503 18.62 23.86 -42.48
N ILE A 504 17.60 23.79 -43.35
CA ILE A 504 17.08 22.54 -43.93
C ILE A 504 17.33 22.51 -45.44
N PHE A 505 18.16 21.56 -45.88
CA PHE A 505 18.26 21.25 -47.31
C PHE A 505 17.08 20.39 -47.76
N ILE A 506 16.18 20.96 -48.57
CA ILE A 506 15.02 20.28 -49.14
C ILE A 506 15.32 19.92 -50.61
N ASN A 507 15.60 18.64 -50.88
CA ASN A 507 15.75 18.15 -52.26
C ASN A 507 14.38 17.77 -52.84
N MET A 508 13.82 18.63 -53.69
CA MET A 508 12.53 18.41 -54.35
C MET A 508 12.62 17.59 -55.65
N GLN A 509 13.81 17.12 -56.07
CA GLN A 509 14.01 16.47 -57.37
C GLN A 509 13.32 15.10 -57.52
N ASP A 510 12.83 14.50 -56.43
CA ASP A 510 12.06 13.24 -56.45
C ASP A 510 10.52 13.43 -56.46
N VAL A 511 10.01 14.67 -56.55
CA VAL A 511 8.55 14.97 -56.48
C VAL A 511 7.90 15.03 -57.89
N SER A 512 8.34 14.20 -58.84
CA SER A 512 7.84 14.16 -60.23
C SER A 512 6.65 13.22 -60.47
N GLN A 513 5.78 12.99 -59.47
CA GLN A 513 4.43 12.45 -59.72
C GLN A 513 3.35 13.51 -59.44
N PRO A 514 2.90 14.26 -60.46
CA PRO A 514 1.73 15.11 -60.33
C PRO A 514 0.44 14.29 -60.36
N ARG A 515 -0.42 14.59 -59.39
CA ARG A 515 -1.82 14.16 -59.31
C ARG A 515 -2.58 14.52 -60.59
N VAL A 516 -3.47 13.61 -60.96
CA VAL A 516 -4.56 13.76 -61.93
C VAL A 516 -5.26 15.11 -61.76
N PHE A 517 -5.05 16.03 -62.70
CA PHE A 517 -5.98 17.13 -62.93
C PHE A 517 -7.09 16.61 -63.83
N ALA A 518 -8.31 16.57 -63.29
CA ALA A 518 -9.53 16.33 -64.04
C ALA A 518 -9.63 17.37 -65.18
N LYS A 519 -9.78 16.88 -66.42
CA LYS A 519 -10.22 17.71 -67.55
C LYS A 519 -11.65 18.16 -67.29
N MET A 520 -11.84 19.46 -67.08
CA MET A 520 -13.04 20.15 -67.55
C MET A 520 -12.68 20.77 -68.90
N GLY A 521 -13.51 20.51 -69.91
CA GLY A 521 -13.33 20.93 -71.31
C GLY A 521 -13.90 19.88 -72.24
#